data_AF-A0A7S0EHP1-F1
#
_entry.id   AF-A0A7S0EHP1-F1
#
_cell.length_a   1.000
_cell.length_b   1.000
_cell.length_c   1.000
_cell.angle_alpha   90.00
_cell.angle_beta   90.00
_cell.angle_gamma   90.00
#
_symmetry.space_group_name_H-M   'P 1'
#
loop_
_entity.id
_entity.type
_entity.pdbx_description
1 polymer ?
#
loop_
_entity_poly.entity_id
_entity_poly.type
_entity_poly.pdbx_seq_one_letter_code
_entity_poly.pdbx_strand_id
1 'polypeptide(L)'
;WRVAEKACRRIQALCQPNGIGQAAAEAGAIEAVVEALRAHPQVSFVQGSGLSVLHYLCIGADAAARARAQRAMRAGFIEAAVAAIRAEAQVLGGMAGPVQ
;
A
#
# COMPACT_ATOMS: atom_id res chain seq x y z
N TRP A 1 2.71 -5.55 17.25
CA TRP A 1 2.28 -5.84 15.85
C TRP A 1 0.78 -6.12 15.70
N ARG A 2 -0.09 -5.66 16.63
CA ARG A 2 -1.56 -5.79 16.50
C ARG A 2 -2.27 -4.55 15.94
N VAL A 3 -1.59 -3.41 15.91
CA VAL A 3 -2.16 -2.14 15.43
C VAL A 3 -2.16 -2.07 13.90
N ALA A 4 -1.04 -2.40 13.26
CA ALA A 4 -0.91 -2.39 11.79
C ALA A 4 -1.86 -3.39 11.08
N GLU A 5 -2.04 -4.59 11.65
CA GLU A 5 -2.95 -5.60 11.10
C GLU A 5 -4.43 -5.20 11.27
N LYS A 6 -4.78 -4.59 12.42
CA LYS A 6 -6.12 -4.04 12.65
C LYS A 6 -6.40 -2.82 11.76
N ALA A 7 -5.39 -2.00 11.49
CA ALA A 7 -5.49 -0.87 10.56
C ALA A 7 -5.71 -1.35 9.12
N CYS A 8 -4.94 -2.34 8.64
CA CYS A 8 -5.13 -2.93 7.31
C CYS A 8 -6.52 -3.55 7.14
N ARG A 9 -7.01 -4.30 8.14
CA ARG A 9 -8.37 -4.86 8.13
C ARG A 9 -9.46 -3.79 8.16
N ARG A 10 -9.28 -2.73 8.96
CA ARG A 10 -10.24 -1.62 9.03
C ARG A 10 -10.30 -0.86 7.70
N ILE A 11 -9.17 -0.62 7.04
CA ILE A 11 -9.13 0.07 5.76
C ILE A 11 -9.66 -0.81 4.62
N GLN A 12 -9.41 -2.13 4.64
CA GLN A 12 -10.05 -3.07 3.71
C GLN A 12 -11.59 -3.05 3.82
N ALA A 13 -12.13 -3.01 5.04
CA ALA A 13 -13.59 -2.88 5.24
C ALA A 13 -14.13 -1.53 4.72
N LEU A 14 -13.30 -0.49 4.69
CA LEU A 14 -13.64 0.86 4.21
C LEU A 14 -13.41 1.05 2.70
N CYS A 15 -12.91 0.06 1.96
CA CYS A 15 -12.64 0.17 0.52
C CYS A 15 -13.65 -0.60 -0.36
N GLN A 16 -14.75 -1.09 0.22
CA GLN A 16 -15.88 -1.65 -0.51
C GLN A 16 -16.49 -0.62 -1.51
N PRO A 17 -17.21 -1.05 -2.57
CA PRO A 17 -17.55 -0.24 -3.76
C PRO A 17 -18.46 0.98 -3.56
N ASN A 18 -18.75 1.38 -2.32
CA ASN A 18 -19.84 2.31 -1.98
C ASN A 18 -19.37 3.75 -1.69
N GLY A 19 -18.28 4.22 -2.31
CA GLY A 19 -17.94 5.65 -2.35
C GLY A 19 -17.24 6.26 -1.12
N ILE A 20 -16.84 5.45 -0.14
CA ILE A 20 -16.10 5.92 1.06
C ILE A 20 -14.59 6.14 0.83
N GLY A 21 -14.08 5.90 -0.38
CA GLY A 21 -12.67 6.14 -0.73
C GLY A 21 -12.22 7.59 -0.56
N GLN A 22 -13.14 8.55 -0.75
CA GLN A 22 -12.87 9.97 -0.52
C GLN A 22 -12.75 10.27 0.99
N ALA A 23 -13.68 9.81 1.81
CA ALA A 23 -13.63 9.98 3.26
C ALA A 23 -12.38 9.31 3.88
N ALA A 24 -12.00 8.14 3.38
CA ALA A 24 -10.76 7.48 3.81
C ALA A 24 -9.50 8.28 3.42
N ALA A 25 -9.47 8.86 2.21
CA ALA A 25 -8.39 9.73 1.78
C ALA A 25 -8.34 11.04 2.60
N GLU A 26 -9.49 11.62 2.94
CA GLU A 26 -9.59 12.79 3.83
C GLU A 26 -9.11 12.48 5.25
N ALA A 27 -9.34 11.27 5.73
CA ALA A 27 -8.82 10.77 7.01
C ALA A 27 -7.32 10.40 6.97
N GLY A 28 -6.61 10.63 5.85
CA GLY A 28 -5.16 10.39 5.73
C GLY A 28 -4.77 8.93 5.49
N ALA A 29 -5.69 8.08 5.02
CA ALA A 29 -5.41 6.66 4.79
C ALA A 29 -4.28 6.43 3.75
N ILE A 30 -4.15 7.33 2.76
CA ILE A 30 -3.14 7.22 1.72
C ILE A 30 -1.74 7.34 2.31
N GLU A 31 -1.50 8.39 3.10
CA GLU A 31 -0.22 8.65 3.76
C GLU A 31 0.14 7.54 4.74
N ALA A 32 -0.82 7.13 5.58
CA ALA A 32 -0.60 6.08 6.57
C ALA A 32 -0.20 4.74 5.93
N VAL A 33 -0.81 4.39 4.79
CA VAL A 33 -0.47 3.16 4.07
C VAL A 33 0.91 3.28 3.41
N VAL A 34 1.23 4.43 2.80
CA VAL A 34 2.57 4.65 2.21
C VAL A 34 3.67 4.62 3.28
N GLU A 35 3.44 5.19 4.45
CA GLU A 35 4.36 5.09 5.58
C GLU A 35 4.52 3.65 6.07
N ALA A 36 3.43 2.89 6.19
CA ALA A 36 3.49 1.49 6.59
C ALA A 36 4.29 0.64 5.59
N LEU A 37 4.11 0.88 4.28
CA LEU A 37 4.89 0.21 3.22
C LEU A 37 6.38 0.53 3.34
N ARG A 38 6.75 1.77 3.68
CA ARG A 38 8.15 2.19 3.87
C ARG A 38 8.77 1.67 5.16
N ALA A 39 8.01 1.66 6.26
CA ALA A 39 8.50 1.21 7.56
C ALA A 39 8.67 -0.32 7.63
N HIS A 40 7.95 -1.06 6.78
CA HIS A 40 7.92 -2.52 6.80
C HIS A 40 8.19 -3.15 5.42
N PRO A 41 9.34 -2.86 4.79
CA PRO A 41 9.62 -3.28 3.41
C PRO A 41 9.75 -4.80 3.25
N GLN A 42 10.10 -5.52 4.33
CA GLN A 42 10.32 -6.97 4.33
C GLN A 42 9.09 -7.79 4.75
N VAL A 43 8.00 -7.13 5.17
CA VAL A 43 6.80 -7.83 5.63
C VAL A 43 5.85 -7.99 4.44
N SER A 44 5.90 -9.16 3.80
CA SER A 44 5.09 -9.50 2.61
C SER A 44 3.60 -9.20 2.79
N PHE A 45 3.05 -9.46 3.99
CA PHE A 45 1.67 -9.14 4.32
C PHE A 45 1.37 -7.63 4.27
N VAL A 46 2.27 -6.79 4.77
CA VAL A 46 2.11 -5.32 4.76
C VAL A 46 2.24 -4.80 3.33
N GLN A 47 3.16 -5.36 2.55
CA GLN A 47 3.32 -5.02 1.13
C GLN A 47 2.06 -5.36 0.34
N GLY A 48 1.61 -6.62 0.39
CA GLY A 48 0.42 -7.06 -0.34
C GLY A 48 -0.84 -6.30 0.08
N SER A 49 -1.09 -6.21 1.39
CA SER A 49 -2.30 -5.53 1.89
C SER A 49 -2.29 -4.03 1.63
N GLY A 50 -1.13 -3.37 1.81
CA GLY A 50 -0.99 -1.94 1.59
C GLY A 50 -1.14 -1.55 0.12
N LEU A 51 -0.55 -2.34 -0.80
CA LEU A 51 -0.72 -2.13 -2.24
C LEU A 51 -2.18 -2.33 -2.68
N SER A 52 -2.87 -3.37 -2.18
CA SER A 52 -4.30 -3.57 -2.46
C SER A 52 -5.16 -2.42 -1.96
N VAL A 53 -4.92 -1.95 -0.74
CA VAL A 53 -5.64 -0.80 -0.17
C VAL A 53 -5.43 0.46 -1.02
N LEU A 54 -4.21 0.75 -1.44
CA LEU A 54 -3.94 1.91 -2.30
C LEU A 54 -4.59 1.79 -3.67
N HIS A 55 -4.65 0.59 -4.25
CA HIS A 55 -5.39 0.34 -5.47
C HIS A 55 -6.87 0.73 -5.33
N TYR A 56 -7.55 0.26 -4.28
CA TYR A 56 -8.95 0.64 -4.03
C TYR A 56 -9.12 2.13 -3.69
N LEU A 57 -8.17 2.73 -2.98
CA LEU A 57 -8.17 4.16 -2.69
C LEU A 57 -7.88 5.04 -3.91
N CYS A 58 -7.41 4.50 -5.03
CA CYS A 58 -7.13 5.28 -6.24
C CYS A 58 -7.97 4.86 -7.45
N ILE A 59 -8.72 3.75 -7.35
CA ILE A 59 -9.57 3.27 -8.45
C ILE A 59 -10.72 4.25 -8.71
N GLY A 60 -11.05 4.40 -9.99
CA GLY A 60 -12.10 5.29 -10.50
C GLY A 60 -11.60 6.19 -11.62
N ALA A 61 -12.53 6.73 -12.40
CA ALA A 61 -12.25 7.63 -13.51
C ALA A 61 -12.76 9.07 -13.28
N ASP A 62 -13.29 9.35 -12.08
CA ASP A 62 -13.75 10.68 -11.70
C ASP A 62 -12.59 11.59 -11.23
N ALA A 63 -12.90 12.87 -11.01
CA ALA A 63 -11.91 13.85 -10.55
C ALA A 63 -11.37 13.51 -9.15
N ALA A 64 -12.20 12.91 -8.29
CA ALA A 64 -11.81 12.53 -6.94
C ALA A 64 -10.79 11.38 -6.95
N ALA A 65 -10.97 10.38 -7.81
CA ALA A 65 -10.01 9.30 -8.05
C ALA A 65 -8.67 9.83 -8.56
N ARG A 66 -8.69 10.77 -9.53
CA ARG A 66 -7.47 11.44 -10.00
C ARG A 66 -6.77 12.21 -8.88
N ALA A 67 -7.52 12.93 -8.04
CA ALA A 67 -6.95 13.66 -6.90
C ALA A 67 -6.31 12.71 -5.87
N ARG A 68 -6.97 11.58 -5.56
CA ARG A 68 -6.44 10.53 -4.68
C ARG A 68 -5.16 9.91 -5.26
N ALA A 69 -5.14 9.60 -6.55
CA ALA A 69 -3.95 9.08 -7.23
C ALA A 69 -2.78 10.08 -7.18
N GLN A 70 -3.03 11.37 -7.47
CA GLN A 70 -2.01 12.41 -7.34
C GLN A 70 -1.49 12.55 -5.91
N ARG A 71 -2.36 12.40 -4.91
CA ARG A 71 -1.98 12.41 -3.50
C ARG A 71 -1.10 11.21 -3.14
N ALA A 72 -1.43 10.01 -3.62
CA ALA A 72 -0.58 8.83 -3.47
C ALA A 72 0.80 9.02 -4.10
N MET A 73 0.86 9.62 -5.30
CA MET A 73 2.14 9.98 -5.94
C MET A 73 2.95 10.95 -5.08
N ARG A 74 2.33 12.01 -4.52
CA ARG A 74 3.01 12.97 -3.64
C ARG A 74 3.48 12.35 -2.33
N ALA A 75 2.75 11.38 -1.80
CA ALA A 75 3.19 10.62 -0.64
C ALA A 75 4.41 9.72 -0.95
N GLY A 76 4.71 9.51 -2.24
CA GLY A 76 5.81 8.71 -2.77
C GLY A 76 5.51 7.21 -2.75
N PHE A 77 4.30 6.87 -3.21
CA PHE A 77 3.85 5.51 -3.44
C PHE A 77 4.73 4.74 -4.43
N ILE A 78 5.18 5.38 -5.51
CA ILE A 78 5.96 4.72 -6.56
C ILE A 78 7.27 4.19 -5.97
N GLU A 79 7.94 5.00 -5.16
CA GLU A 79 9.18 4.65 -4.49
C GLU A 79 8.96 3.49 -3.51
N ALA A 80 7.86 3.50 -2.76
CA ALA A 80 7.50 2.43 -1.85
C ALA A 80 7.21 1.12 -2.61
N ALA A 81 6.46 1.18 -3.72
CA ALA A 81 6.16 0.01 -4.55
C ALA A 81 7.40 -0.58 -5.21
N VAL A 82 8.30 0.27 -5.75
CA VAL A 82 9.57 -0.17 -6.33
C VAL A 82 10.48 -0.80 -5.28
N ALA A 83 10.52 -0.24 -4.07
CA ALA A 83 11.26 -0.84 -2.96
C ALA A 83 10.72 -2.22 -2.57
N ALA A 84 9.39 -2.37 -2.55
CA ALA A 84 8.73 -3.65 -2.28
C ALA A 84 9.10 -4.72 -3.32
N ILE A 85 9.00 -4.39 -4.60
CA ILE A 85 9.34 -5.31 -5.71
C ILE A 85 10.81 -5.73 -5.64
N ARG A 86 11.71 -4.79 -5.32
CA ARG A 86 13.14 -5.09 -5.15
C ARG A 86 13.41 -5.99 -3.94
N ALA A 87 12.72 -5.76 -2.82
CA ALA A 87 12.83 -6.59 -1.63
C ALA A 87 12.38 -8.04 -1.91
N GLU A 88 11.28 -8.21 -2.65
CA GLU A 88 10.79 -9.53 -3.07
C GLU A 88 11.79 -10.25 -3.99
N ALA A 89 12.39 -9.53 -4.95
CA ALA A 89 13.42 -10.07 -5.84
C ALA A 89 14.71 -10.49 -5.08
N GLN A 90 15.10 -9.76 -4.03
CA GLN A 90 16.25 -10.10 -3.20
C GLN A 90 16.03 -11.35 -2.34
N VAL A 91 14.81 -11.58 -1.86
CA VAL A 91 14.45 -12.81 -1.14
C VAL A 91 14.56 -14.03 -2.05
N LEU A 92 14.11 -13.92 -3.30
CA LEU A 92 14.22 -14.98 -4.30
C LEU A 92 15.67 -15.21 -4.77
N GLY A 93 16.47 -14.14 -4.90
CA GLY A 93 17.89 -14.23 -5.25
C GLY A 93 18.77 -14.78 -4.12
N GLY A 94 18.43 -14.52 -2.86
CA GLY A 94 19.16 -15.03 -1.69
C GLY A 94 18.96 -16.53 -1.43
N MET A 95 17.86 -17.11 -1.92
CA MET A 95 17.62 -18.57 -1.89
C MET A 95 18.35 -19.32 -3.02
N ALA A 96 18.97 -18.60 -3.96
CA ALA A 96 19.79 -19.14 -5.04
C ALA A 96 21.31 -18.89 -4.81
N GLY A 97 21.73 -18.77 -3.55
CA GLY A 97 23.16 -18.82 -3.19
C GLY A 97 23.76 -20.19 -3.54
N PRO A 98 25.04 -20.26 -3.94
CA PRO A 98 25.62 -21.47 -4.51
C PRO A 98 25.53 -22.63 -3.53
N VAL A 99 25.04 -23.77 -4.02
CA VAL A 99 25.23 -25.07 -3.38
C VAL A 99 26.74 -25.27 -3.23
N GLN A 100 27.25 -25.13 -2.01
CA GLN A 100 28.56 -25.63 -1.61
C GLN A 100 28.38 -27.03 -1.03
#